data_AF-A0A3M1B5W6-F1
#
_entry.id   AF-A0A3M1B5W6-F1
#
_cell.length_a   1.000
_cell.length_b   1.000
_cell.length_c   1.000
_cell.angle_alpha   90.00
_cell.angle_beta   90.00
_cell.angle_gamma   90.00
#
_symmetry.space_group_name_H-M   'P 1'
#
loop_
_entity.id
_entity.type
_entity.pdbx_description
1 polymer ?
#
loop_
_entity_poly.entity_id
_entity_poly.type
_entity_poly.pdbx_seq_one_letter_code
_entity_poly.pdbx_strand_id
1 'polypeptide(L)'
;MKTSILQISLLLLSLMSLAHGQVVDFWKADDDKDNKKEVVEKKDTSIPNPTTETKSRSKPKKSKAEIEAEISRNESKTIRIYNKILDSERYEIKNLKRRVNVNQRLIGQYQSRLEKAQKDLKRINIEYIRQGLALKRALDEKKLTKPQFDKAMRRLKEKFHVESSELKADIQFYKQEISKAQSRYQYLKTSLEVKEKERKFAKKLVEGKKKFTNPDFDKIYKKFKSLLPKRLRPVFINNPLKSKFLLRTPKTK
;
A
#
# COMPACT_ATOMS: atom_id res chain seq x y z
N MET A 1 -10.56 48.40 -35.14
CA MET A 1 -9.44 47.59 -34.61
C MET A 1 -9.87 46.66 -33.44
N LYS A 2 -10.99 45.93 -33.54
CA LYS A 2 -11.44 44.98 -32.50
C LYS A 2 -11.54 43.51 -32.97
N THR A 3 -11.39 43.28 -34.28
CA THR A 3 -11.50 41.94 -34.90
C THR A 3 -10.22 41.11 -34.82
N SER A 4 -9.06 41.75 -34.62
CA SER A 4 -7.76 41.05 -34.63
C SER A 4 -7.47 40.25 -33.34
N ILE A 5 -7.98 40.69 -32.18
CA ILE A 5 -7.70 40.02 -30.90
C ILE A 5 -8.45 38.68 -30.80
N LEU A 6 -9.66 38.59 -31.34
CA LEU A 6 -10.45 37.36 -31.37
C LEU A 6 -9.88 36.30 -32.33
N GLN A 7 -9.24 36.71 -33.42
CA GLN A 7 -8.59 35.76 -34.34
C GLN A 7 -7.31 35.17 -33.75
N ILE A 8 -6.55 35.95 -32.98
CA ILE A 8 -5.33 35.48 -32.33
C ILE A 8 -5.66 34.49 -31.18
N SER A 9 -6.73 34.71 -30.42
CA SER A 9 -7.14 33.79 -29.36
C SER A 9 -7.67 32.45 -29.90
N LEU A 10 -8.36 32.47 -31.04
CA LEU A 10 -8.86 31.25 -31.70
C LEU A 10 -7.72 30.38 -32.25
N LEU A 11 -6.67 31.01 -32.79
CA LEU A 11 -5.46 30.33 -33.28
C LEU A 11 -4.65 29.68 -32.15
N LEU A 12 -4.56 30.35 -31.00
CA LEU A 12 -3.90 29.81 -29.81
C LEU A 12 -4.66 28.62 -29.20
N LEU A 13 -5.99 28.63 -29.26
CA LEU A 13 -6.80 27.51 -28.77
C LEU A 13 -6.69 26.26 -29.68
N SER A 14 -6.62 26.47 -31.01
CA SER A 14 -6.44 25.38 -31.99
C SER A 14 -5.09 24.67 -31.83
N LEU A 15 -4.01 25.43 -31.61
CA LEU A 15 -2.66 24.88 -31.38
C LEU A 15 -2.55 24.09 -30.07
N MET A 16 -3.33 24.43 -29.04
CA MET A 16 -3.34 23.69 -27.77
C MET A 16 -4.13 22.38 -27.85
N SER A 17 -5.10 22.26 -28.75
CA SER A 17 -5.86 21.03 -28.98
C SER A 17 -5.03 19.97 -29.73
N LEU A 18 -4.20 20.40 -30.69
CA LEU A 18 -3.34 19.49 -31.47
C LEU A 18 -2.23 18.84 -30.62
N ALA A 19 -1.77 19.51 -29.57
CA ALA A 19 -0.75 18.99 -28.66
C ALA A 19 -1.27 17.92 -27.66
N HIS A 20 -2.58 17.79 -27.48
CA HIS A 20 -3.18 16.78 -26.59
C HIS A 20 -3.55 15.48 -27.32
N GLY A 21 -3.57 15.47 -28.65
CA GLY A 21 -3.97 14.32 -29.47
C GLY A 21 -2.89 13.25 -29.70
N GLN A 22 -1.61 13.52 -29.38
CA GLN A 22 -0.50 12.60 -29.70
C GLN A 22 0.11 11.88 -28.48
N VAL A 23 -0.42 12.07 -27.27
CA VAL A 23 0.15 11.44 -26.04
C VAL A 23 -0.63 10.18 -25.60
N VAL A 24 -1.76 9.86 -26.24
CA VAL A 24 -2.63 8.76 -25.79
C VAL A 24 -2.28 7.40 -26.43
N ASP A 25 -1.53 7.37 -27.54
CA ASP A 25 -1.28 6.11 -28.27
C ASP A 25 0.06 5.42 -27.96
N PHE A 26 0.83 5.91 -26.98
CA PHE A 26 2.16 5.35 -26.66
C PHE A 26 2.18 4.29 -25.54
N TRP A 27 1.04 3.90 -24.96
CA TRP A 27 0.98 2.97 -23.82
C TRP A 27 0.28 1.63 -24.11
N LYS A 28 0.26 1.17 -25.36
CA LYS A 28 -0.46 -0.07 -25.75
C LYS A 28 0.36 -1.16 -26.45
N ALA A 29 1.68 -1.13 -26.38
CA ALA A 29 2.50 -2.23 -26.85
C ALA A 29 3.48 -2.66 -25.75
N ASP A 30 3.68 -3.98 -25.64
CA ASP A 30 4.74 -4.65 -24.87
C ASP A 30 4.39 -5.15 -23.46
N ASP A 31 3.37 -6.01 -23.34
CA ASP A 31 3.23 -6.91 -22.17
C ASP A 31 2.81 -8.35 -22.57
N ASP A 32 3.22 -8.81 -23.75
CA ASP A 32 3.12 -10.21 -24.16
C ASP A 32 4.45 -10.70 -24.72
N LYS A 33 5.29 -11.29 -23.84
CA LYS A 33 6.16 -12.44 -24.14
C LYS A 33 7.02 -12.84 -22.94
N ASP A 34 7.11 -14.15 -22.75
CA ASP A 34 8.18 -14.87 -22.04
C ASP A 34 8.09 -15.03 -20.52
N ASN A 35 7.43 -16.10 -20.06
CA ASN A 35 8.18 -17.26 -19.54
C ASN A 35 7.27 -18.46 -19.19
N LYS A 36 7.10 -19.34 -20.20
CA LYS A 36 6.95 -20.77 -20.00
C LYS A 36 8.35 -21.36 -19.78
N LYS A 37 8.64 -21.82 -18.57
CA LYS A 37 9.54 -22.97 -18.35
C LYS A 37 8.96 -23.85 -17.27
N GLU A 38 8.31 -24.91 -17.74
CA GLU A 38 8.12 -26.16 -17.02
C GLU A 38 9.48 -26.65 -16.53
N VAL A 39 9.58 -26.91 -15.23
CA VAL A 39 10.50 -27.92 -14.69
C VAL A 39 9.64 -28.88 -13.89
N VAL A 40 9.31 -29.98 -14.55
CA VAL A 40 8.71 -31.18 -13.97
C VAL A 40 9.84 -31.90 -13.22
N GLU A 41 9.92 -31.70 -11.91
CA GLU A 41 10.76 -32.51 -11.04
C GLU A 41 9.93 -33.71 -10.56
N LYS A 42 10.10 -34.85 -11.25
CA LYS A 42 9.58 -36.15 -10.85
C LYS A 42 10.27 -36.57 -9.55
N LYS A 43 9.54 -36.54 -8.43
CA LYS A 43 9.89 -37.32 -7.25
C LYS A 43 9.06 -38.60 -7.25
N ASP A 44 9.74 -39.69 -7.54
CA ASP A 44 9.30 -41.04 -7.24
C ASP A 44 9.05 -41.17 -5.74
N THR A 45 7.77 -41.24 -5.38
CA THR A 45 7.34 -41.87 -4.13
C THR A 45 6.27 -42.87 -4.50
N SER A 46 6.72 -44.09 -4.75
CA SER A 46 5.95 -45.32 -4.68
C SER A 46 5.02 -45.28 -3.46
N ILE A 47 3.71 -45.22 -3.71
CA ILE A 47 2.67 -45.48 -2.71
C ILE A 47 2.44 -46.99 -2.74
N PRO A 48 2.89 -47.77 -1.75
CA PRO A 48 2.44 -49.15 -1.61
C PRO A 48 0.97 -49.14 -1.17
N ASN A 49 0.14 -49.88 -1.91
CA ASN A 49 -1.21 -50.26 -1.50
C ASN A 49 -1.20 -50.83 -0.07
N PRO A 50 -2.01 -50.30 0.88
CA PRO A 50 -2.30 -51.04 2.09
C PRO A 50 -3.45 -52.01 1.79
N THR A 51 -3.07 -53.27 1.65
CA THR A 51 -3.95 -54.43 1.73
C THR A 51 -4.86 -54.29 2.95
N THR A 52 -6.15 -54.45 2.70
CA THR A 52 -7.21 -54.71 3.67
C THR A 52 -6.83 -55.88 4.58
N GLU A 53 -6.36 -55.57 5.78
CA GLU A 53 -6.50 -56.44 6.95
C GLU A 53 -7.25 -55.71 8.05
N THR A 54 -8.54 -56.04 8.13
CA THR A 54 -9.46 -55.76 9.22
C THR A 54 -8.97 -56.47 10.48
N LYS A 55 -8.00 -55.88 11.18
CA LYS A 55 -7.72 -56.18 12.59
C LYS A 55 -8.20 -55.00 13.42
N SER A 56 -9.40 -55.15 13.98
CA SER A 56 -10.03 -54.29 14.97
C SER A 56 -9.17 -54.24 16.25
N ARG A 57 -8.04 -53.55 16.18
CA ARG A 57 -7.21 -53.22 17.34
C ARG A 57 -7.94 -52.11 18.07
N SER A 58 -8.73 -52.48 19.07
CA SER A 58 -9.35 -51.56 20.01
C SER A 58 -8.28 -50.60 20.53
N LYS A 59 -8.33 -49.35 20.09
CA LYS A 59 -7.48 -48.29 20.64
C LYS A 59 -7.71 -48.29 22.15
N PRO A 60 -6.66 -48.32 22.99
CA PRO A 60 -6.85 -48.19 24.43
C PRO A 60 -7.65 -46.91 24.66
N LYS A 61 -8.74 -47.01 25.44
CA LYS A 61 -9.55 -45.85 25.82
C LYS A 61 -8.62 -44.87 26.53
N LYS A 62 -8.19 -43.82 25.82
CA LYS A 62 -7.35 -42.75 26.38
C LYS A 62 -7.95 -42.32 27.70
N SER A 63 -7.12 -42.18 28.73
CA SER A 63 -7.61 -41.74 30.02
C SER A 63 -8.20 -40.33 29.89
N LYS A 64 -9.16 -39.97 30.74
CA LYS A 64 -9.77 -38.62 30.70
C LYS A 64 -8.71 -37.51 30.78
N ALA A 65 -7.65 -37.74 31.55
CA ALA A 65 -6.51 -36.83 31.69
C ALA A 65 -5.69 -36.69 30.39
N GLU A 66 -5.49 -37.76 29.63
CA GLU A 66 -4.82 -37.70 28.32
C GLU A 66 -5.66 -36.94 27.29
N ILE A 67 -6.98 -37.14 27.31
CA ILE A 67 -7.92 -36.42 26.44
C ILE A 67 -7.92 -34.92 26.79
N GLU A 68 -7.99 -34.56 28.08
CA GLU A 68 -7.90 -33.16 28.53
C GLU A 68 -6.54 -32.52 28.20
N ALA A 69 -5.44 -33.26 28.34
CA ALA A 69 -4.12 -32.77 27.98
C ALA A 69 -3.98 -32.55 26.46
N GLU A 70 -4.56 -33.42 25.63
CA GLU A 70 -4.58 -33.29 24.18
C GLU A 70 -5.48 -32.12 23.73
N ILE A 71 -6.65 -31.94 24.36
CA ILE A 71 -7.53 -30.78 24.14
C ILE A 71 -6.80 -29.49 24.51
N SER A 72 -6.19 -29.41 25.69
CA SER A 72 -5.44 -28.22 26.14
C SER A 72 -4.24 -27.90 25.24
N ARG A 73 -3.52 -28.92 24.75
CA ARG A 73 -2.44 -28.75 23.76
C ARG A 73 -2.98 -28.23 22.42
N ASN A 74 -4.11 -28.75 21.95
CA ASN A 74 -4.72 -28.30 20.71
C ASN A 74 -5.27 -26.88 20.82
N GLU A 75 -5.90 -26.53 21.95
CA GLU A 75 -6.37 -25.18 22.25
C GLU A 75 -5.21 -24.19 22.29
N SER A 76 -4.16 -24.48 23.06
CA SER A 76 -2.98 -23.59 23.16
C SER A 76 -2.24 -23.45 21.82
N LYS A 77 -2.12 -24.52 21.03
CA LYS A 77 -1.55 -24.47 19.68
C LYS A 77 -2.40 -23.61 18.74
N THR A 78 -3.73 -23.76 18.79
CA THR A 78 -4.67 -22.98 17.99
C THR A 78 -4.62 -21.50 18.35
N ILE A 79 -4.63 -21.16 19.65
CA ILE A 79 -4.49 -19.78 20.14
C ILE A 79 -3.16 -19.16 19.67
N ARG A 80 -2.04 -19.90 19.74
CA ARG A 80 -0.74 -19.42 19.26
C ARG A 80 -0.75 -19.13 17.76
N ILE A 81 -1.37 -20.00 16.95
CA ILE A 81 -1.51 -19.79 15.50
C ILE A 81 -2.34 -18.53 15.21
N TYR A 82 -3.48 -18.36 15.89
CA TYR A 82 -4.31 -17.16 15.75
C TYR A 82 -3.57 -15.88 16.14
N ASN A 83 -2.84 -15.89 17.27
CA ASN A 83 -2.07 -14.73 17.70
C ASN A 83 -0.99 -14.36 16.67
N LYS A 84 -0.30 -15.36 16.09
CA LYS A 84 0.73 -15.14 15.07
C LYS A 84 0.14 -14.50 13.80
N ILE A 85 -1.04 -14.94 13.36
CA ILE A 85 -1.76 -14.38 12.20
C ILE A 85 -2.22 -12.94 12.50
N LEU A 86 -2.78 -12.70 13.70
CA LEU A 86 -3.23 -11.36 14.09
C LEU A 86 -2.08 -10.36 14.21
N ASP A 87 -0.90 -10.81 14.65
CA ASP A 87 0.29 -9.96 14.74
C ASP A 87 0.87 -9.66 13.36
N SER A 88 0.88 -10.62 12.42
CA SER A 88 1.28 -10.36 11.03
C SER A 88 0.34 -9.36 10.34
N GLU A 89 -0.98 -9.51 10.49
CA GLU A 89 -1.96 -8.58 9.92
C GLU A 89 -1.81 -7.15 10.50
N ARG A 90 -1.55 -7.02 11.80
CA ARG A 90 -1.28 -5.72 12.43
C ARG A 90 -0.03 -5.07 11.85
N TYR A 91 1.02 -5.86 11.64
CA TYR A 91 2.26 -5.38 11.04
C TYR A 91 2.05 -4.94 9.59
N GLU A 92 1.31 -5.70 8.79
CA GLU A 92 0.96 -5.37 7.41
C GLU A 92 0.21 -4.04 7.31
N ILE A 93 -0.84 -3.85 8.13
CA ILE A 93 -1.59 -2.58 8.16
C ILE A 93 -0.67 -1.42 8.57
N LYS A 94 0.18 -1.60 9.57
CA LYS A 94 1.15 -0.57 10.01
C LYS A 94 2.13 -0.23 8.88
N ASN A 95 2.62 -1.22 8.16
CA ASN A 95 3.52 -1.04 7.03
C ASN A 95 2.83 -0.30 5.88
N LEU A 96 1.59 -0.68 5.53
CA LEU A 96 0.77 0.02 4.54
C LEU A 96 0.56 1.50 4.93
N LYS A 97 0.22 1.80 6.19
CA LYS A 97 0.11 3.19 6.69
C LYS A 97 1.40 3.98 6.47
N ARG A 98 2.55 3.37 6.80
CA ARG A 98 3.85 4.02 6.60
C ARG A 98 4.10 4.31 5.12
N ARG A 99 3.84 3.35 4.23
CA ARG A 99 4.01 3.51 2.78
C ARG A 99 3.08 4.57 2.19
N VAL A 100 1.83 4.63 2.65
CA VAL A 100 0.87 5.70 2.27
C VAL A 100 1.43 7.06 2.66
N ASN A 101 1.86 7.23 3.92
CA ASN A 101 2.43 8.49 4.41
C ASN A 101 3.70 8.90 3.65
N VAL A 102 4.57 7.94 3.32
CA VAL A 102 5.79 8.21 2.53
C VAL A 102 5.42 8.68 1.12
N ASN A 103 4.49 8.03 0.42
CA ASN A 103 4.08 8.46 -0.91
C ASN A 103 3.39 9.83 -0.89
N GLN A 104 2.58 10.11 0.13
CA GLN A 104 1.97 11.43 0.29
C GLN A 104 3.04 12.53 0.46
N ARG A 105 4.08 12.28 1.24
CA ARG A 105 5.22 13.21 1.38
C ARG A 105 5.99 13.38 0.09
N LEU A 106 6.24 12.29 -0.66
CA LEU A 106 6.91 12.35 -1.96
C LEU A 106 6.13 13.20 -2.96
N ILE A 107 4.80 13.06 -3.01
CA ILE A 107 3.95 13.91 -3.85
C ILE A 107 4.16 15.39 -3.51
N GLY A 108 4.11 15.75 -2.23
CA GLY A 108 4.33 17.14 -1.79
C GLY A 108 5.74 17.66 -2.12
N GLN A 109 6.77 16.83 -1.96
CA GLN A 109 8.15 17.19 -2.32
C GLN A 109 8.30 17.45 -3.82
N TYR A 110 7.76 16.57 -4.67
CA TYR A 110 7.82 16.75 -6.12
C TYR A 110 6.98 17.94 -6.59
N GLN A 111 5.82 18.20 -5.98
CA GLN A 111 5.01 19.39 -6.27
C GLN A 111 5.79 20.67 -5.97
N SER A 112 6.44 20.74 -4.80
CA SER A 112 7.27 21.91 -4.44
C SER A 112 8.43 22.12 -5.42
N ARG A 113 9.12 21.03 -5.83
CA ARG A 113 10.20 21.11 -6.83
C ARG A 113 9.69 21.51 -8.22
N LEU A 114 8.54 20.99 -8.63
CA LEU A 114 7.87 21.36 -9.88
C LEU A 114 7.55 22.86 -9.91
N GLU A 115 6.93 23.39 -8.85
CA GLU A 115 6.62 24.81 -8.74
C GLU A 115 7.88 25.68 -8.80
N LYS A 116 8.95 25.25 -8.12
CA LYS A 116 10.23 25.96 -8.17
C LYS A 116 10.81 25.98 -9.59
N ALA A 117 10.90 24.83 -10.25
CA ALA A 117 11.39 24.74 -11.63
C ALA A 117 10.56 25.59 -12.60
N GLN A 118 9.24 25.64 -12.43
CA GLN A 118 8.36 26.51 -13.23
C GLN A 118 8.59 28.00 -12.97
N LYS A 119 8.82 28.40 -11.71
CA LYS A 119 9.17 29.79 -11.36
C LYS A 119 10.52 30.18 -11.94
N ASP A 120 11.51 29.32 -11.85
CA ASP A 120 12.84 29.55 -12.40
C ASP A 120 12.79 29.66 -13.93
N LEU A 121 12.03 28.81 -14.62
CA LEU A 121 11.84 28.90 -16.06
C LEU A 121 11.18 30.22 -16.47
N LYS A 122 10.15 30.66 -15.73
CA LYS A 122 9.50 31.95 -15.95
C LYS A 122 10.49 33.11 -15.77
N ARG A 123 11.32 33.06 -14.73
CA ARG A 123 12.36 34.08 -14.48
C ARG A 123 13.34 34.16 -15.65
N ILE A 124 13.85 33.02 -16.12
CA ILE A 124 14.81 32.97 -17.24
C ILE A 124 14.17 33.47 -18.54
N ASN A 125 12.91 33.15 -18.81
CA ASN A 125 12.16 33.71 -19.94
C ASN A 125 12.08 35.24 -19.88
N ILE A 126 11.75 35.80 -18.72
CA ILE A 126 11.66 37.26 -18.52
C ILE A 126 13.04 37.90 -18.72
N GLU A 127 14.09 37.29 -18.19
CA GLU A 127 15.46 37.79 -18.28
C GLU A 127 15.97 37.78 -19.73
N TYR A 128 15.71 36.70 -20.47
CA TYR A 128 15.98 36.61 -21.91
C TYR A 128 15.30 37.72 -22.71
N ILE A 129 13.99 37.95 -22.47
CA ILE A 129 13.24 39.02 -23.14
C ILE A 129 13.83 40.40 -22.79
N ARG A 130 14.08 40.65 -21.50
CA ARG A 130 14.64 41.93 -21.04
C ARG A 130 16.00 42.21 -21.68
N GLN A 131 16.90 41.23 -21.70
CA GLN A 131 18.23 41.37 -22.30
C GLN A 131 18.14 41.53 -23.82
N GLY A 132 17.25 40.77 -24.49
CA GLY A 132 17.00 40.91 -25.92
C GLY A 132 16.48 42.30 -26.31
N LEU A 133 15.54 42.85 -25.52
CA LEU A 133 15.04 44.23 -25.71
C LEU A 133 16.13 45.28 -25.49
N ALA A 134 17.00 45.10 -24.49
CA ALA A 134 18.12 46.00 -24.25
C ALA A 134 19.13 45.99 -25.41
N LEU A 135 19.48 44.81 -25.93
CA LEU A 135 20.33 44.67 -27.12
C LEU A 135 19.70 45.35 -28.35
N LYS A 136 18.39 45.20 -28.54
CA LYS A 136 17.67 45.84 -29.64
C LYS A 136 17.72 47.37 -29.53
N ARG A 137 17.42 47.93 -28.37
CA ARG A 137 17.50 49.39 -28.13
C ARG A 137 18.90 49.92 -28.38
N ALA A 138 19.94 49.21 -27.94
CA ALA A 138 21.31 49.63 -28.16
C ALA A 138 21.73 49.60 -29.65
N LEU A 139 21.14 48.70 -30.46
CA LEU A 139 21.28 48.72 -31.92
C LEU A 139 20.55 49.93 -32.53
N ASP A 140 19.30 50.18 -32.11
CA ASP A 140 18.48 51.29 -32.61
C ASP A 140 19.12 52.66 -32.29
N GLU A 141 19.75 52.78 -31.12
CA GLU A 141 20.52 53.96 -30.68
C GLU A 141 21.93 54.04 -31.31
N LYS A 142 22.27 53.12 -32.23
CA LYS A 142 23.59 53.02 -32.89
C LYS A 142 24.78 52.87 -31.93
N LYS A 143 24.54 52.46 -30.68
CA LYS A 143 25.59 52.12 -29.69
C LYS A 143 26.27 50.78 -30.00
N LEU A 144 25.59 49.92 -30.74
CA LEU A 144 26.08 48.63 -31.21
C LEU A 144 26.01 48.56 -32.74
N THR A 145 27.03 47.99 -33.36
CA THR A 145 26.96 47.64 -34.78
C THR A 145 26.12 46.38 -34.98
N LYS A 146 25.51 46.22 -36.16
CA LYS A 146 24.70 45.04 -36.51
C LYS A 146 25.44 43.70 -36.28
N PRO A 147 26.72 43.53 -36.68
CA PRO A 147 27.45 42.29 -36.42
C PRO A 147 27.65 42.01 -34.92
N GLN A 148 27.87 43.04 -34.11
CA GLN A 148 28.01 42.89 -32.66
C GLN A 148 26.68 42.50 -32.01
N PHE A 149 25.56 43.11 -32.44
CA PHE A 149 24.22 42.73 -32.03
C PHE A 149 23.93 41.26 -32.35
N ASP A 150 24.17 40.83 -33.60
CA ASP A 150 23.90 39.45 -34.03
C ASP A 150 24.73 38.42 -33.24
N LYS A 151 25.97 38.76 -32.89
CA LYS A 151 26.84 37.93 -32.04
C LYS A 151 26.32 37.87 -30.60
N ALA A 152 25.93 38.99 -30.02
CA ALA A 152 25.38 39.06 -28.66
C ALA A 152 24.05 38.32 -28.55
N MET A 153 23.15 38.48 -29.53
CA MET A 153 21.86 37.82 -29.56
C MET A 153 22.00 36.30 -29.72
N ARG A 154 22.95 35.82 -30.54
CA ARG A 154 23.26 34.39 -30.64
C ARG A 154 23.71 33.80 -29.30
N ARG A 155 24.65 34.45 -28.61
CA ARG A 155 25.11 34.02 -27.27
C ARG A 155 23.98 34.00 -26.25
N LEU A 156 23.12 35.03 -26.27
CA LEU A 156 21.96 35.11 -25.39
C LEU A 156 20.97 33.96 -25.65
N LYS A 157 20.69 33.65 -26.93
CA LYS A 157 19.82 32.55 -27.33
C LYS A 157 20.38 31.19 -26.92
N GLU A 158 21.68 30.98 -27.10
CA GLU A 158 22.36 29.74 -26.71
C GLU A 158 22.30 29.53 -25.19
N LYS A 159 22.65 30.55 -24.40
CA LYS A 159 22.54 30.52 -22.94
C LYS A 159 21.11 30.19 -22.49
N PHE A 160 20.13 30.90 -23.04
CA PHE A 160 18.72 30.65 -22.77
C PHE A 160 18.30 29.23 -23.13
N HIS A 161 18.79 28.69 -24.25
CA HIS A 161 18.45 27.34 -24.68
C HIS A 161 18.95 26.28 -23.70
N VAL A 162 20.22 26.37 -23.28
CA VAL A 162 20.81 25.46 -22.29
C VAL A 162 20.00 25.50 -20.99
N GLU A 163 19.86 26.67 -20.38
CA GLU A 163 19.17 26.83 -19.09
C GLU A 163 17.68 26.43 -19.15
N SER A 164 16.99 26.79 -20.25
CA SER A 164 15.56 26.44 -20.40
C SER A 164 15.34 24.96 -20.72
N SER A 165 16.30 24.29 -21.38
CA SER A 165 16.19 22.86 -21.71
C SER A 165 16.27 21.99 -20.46
N GLU A 166 17.21 22.30 -19.56
CA GLU A 166 17.37 21.61 -18.27
C GLU A 166 16.10 21.76 -17.42
N LEU A 167 15.59 22.98 -17.27
CA LEU A 167 14.37 23.22 -16.49
C LEU A 167 13.12 22.56 -17.10
N LYS A 168 13.03 22.49 -18.44
CA LYS A 168 11.94 21.77 -19.11
C LYS A 168 12.01 20.27 -18.84
N ALA A 169 13.21 19.69 -18.89
CA ALA A 169 13.43 18.29 -18.55
C ALA A 169 13.04 18.00 -17.09
N ASP A 170 13.45 18.86 -16.15
CA ASP A 170 13.08 18.78 -14.74
C ASP A 170 11.56 18.86 -14.55
N ILE A 171 10.89 19.80 -15.20
CA ILE A 171 9.43 19.94 -15.14
C ILE A 171 8.74 18.65 -15.63
N GLN A 172 9.20 18.08 -16.74
CA GLN A 172 8.66 16.83 -17.27
C GLN A 172 8.90 15.67 -16.30
N PHE A 173 10.11 15.56 -15.77
CA PHE A 173 10.48 14.56 -14.77
C PHE A 173 9.58 14.63 -13.54
N TYR A 174 9.42 15.82 -12.93
CA TYR A 174 8.58 15.96 -11.74
C TYR A 174 7.10 15.70 -12.02
N LYS A 175 6.58 16.08 -13.20
CA LYS A 175 5.21 15.73 -13.59
C LYS A 175 4.99 14.21 -13.65
N GLN A 176 5.93 13.48 -14.27
CA GLN A 176 5.87 12.03 -14.36
C GLN A 176 5.96 11.37 -12.99
N GLU A 177 6.90 11.82 -12.15
CA GLU A 177 7.07 11.26 -10.80
C GLU A 177 5.89 11.58 -9.86
N ILE A 178 5.26 12.75 -9.97
CA ILE A 178 4.00 13.05 -9.27
C ILE A 178 2.91 12.06 -9.69
N SER A 179 2.73 11.84 -11.00
CA SER A 179 1.72 10.91 -11.52
C SER A 179 1.96 9.49 -11.00
N LYS A 180 3.20 8.98 -11.09
CA LYS A 180 3.57 7.66 -10.54
C LYS A 180 3.31 7.56 -9.04
N ALA A 181 3.70 8.59 -8.27
CA ALA A 181 3.50 8.62 -6.82
C ALA A 181 2.02 8.70 -6.44
N GLN A 182 1.21 9.44 -7.19
CA GLN A 182 -0.25 9.51 -7.02
C GLN A 182 -0.91 8.15 -7.28
N SER A 183 -0.58 7.49 -8.39
CA SER A 183 -1.10 6.15 -8.70
C SER A 183 -0.75 5.14 -7.61
N ARG A 184 0.50 5.15 -7.14
CA ARG A 184 0.94 4.30 -6.01
C ARG A 184 0.22 4.64 -4.71
N TYR A 185 0.04 5.93 -4.41
CA TYR A 185 -0.67 6.38 -3.23
C TYR A 185 -2.13 5.89 -3.23
N GLN A 186 -2.84 6.04 -4.35
CA GLN A 186 -4.23 5.57 -4.46
C GLN A 186 -4.33 4.06 -4.29
N TYR A 187 -3.47 3.29 -4.96
CA TYR A 187 -3.41 1.84 -4.80
C TYR A 187 -3.15 1.41 -3.34
N LEU A 188 -2.17 2.05 -2.68
CA LEU A 188 -1.87 1.73 -1.28
C LEU A 188 -3.00 2.12 -0.33
N LYS A 189 -3.68 3.22 -0.62
CA LYS A 189 -4.83 3.68 0.17
C LYS A 189 -6.01 2.72 0.05
N THR A 190 -6.36 2.29 -1.16
CA THR A 190 -7.44 1.31 -1.37
C THR A 190 -7.09 -0.04 -0.74
N SER A 191 -5.85 -0.51 -0.89
CA SER A 191 -5.36 -1.74 -0.24
C SER A 191 -5.47 -1.65 1.29
N LEU A 192 -5.11 -0.51 1.87
CA LEU A 192 -5.23 -0.26 3.31
C LEU A 192 -6.71 -0.27 3.75
N GLU A 193 -7.60 0.38 3.01
CA GLU A 193 -9.03 0.39 3.33
C GLU A 193 -9.65 -1.02 3.30
N VAL A 194 -9.28 -1.83 2.30
CA VAL A 194 -9.71 -3.23 2.21
C VAL A 194 -9.22 -4.03 3.42
N LYS A 195 -7.93 -3.95 3.74
CA LYS A 195 -7.33 -4.65 4.89
C LYS A 195 -7.93 -4.22 6.23
N GLU A 196 -8.23 -2.93 6.40
CA GLU A 196 -8.89 -2.43 7.61
C GLU A 196 -10.35 -2.91 7.71
N LYS A 197 -11.08 -2.99 6.58
CA LYS A 197 -12.43 -3.56 6.52
C LYS A 197 -12.39 -5.05 6.87
N GLU A 198 -11.52 -5.83 6.24
CA GLU A 198 -11.29 -7.26 6.53
C GLU A 198 -11.06 -7.48 8.03
N ARG A 199 -10.16 -6.70 8.64
CA ARG A 199 -9.89 -6.79 10.08
C ARG A 199 -11.12 -6.45 10.94
N LYS A 200 -11.91 -5.45 10.55
CA LYS A 200 -13.16 -5.10 11.27
C LYS A 200 -14.19 -6.22 11.16
N PHE A 201 -14.35 -6.84 9.98
CA PHE A 201 -15.23 -7.98 9.79
C PHE A 201 -14.78 -9.20 10.59
N ALA A 202 -13.48 -9.52 10.58
CA ALA A 202 -12.92 -10.60 11.38
C ALA A 202 -13.17 -10.41 12.87
N LYS A 203 -12.98 -9.19 13.40
CA LYS A 203 -13.31 -8.86 14.80
C LYS A 203 -14.81 -9.06 15.09
N LYS A 204 -15.70 -8.57 14.23
CA LYS A 204 -17.15 -8.75 14.38
C LYS A 204 -17.56 -10.23 14.37
N LEU A 205 -16.91 -11.08 13.59
CA LEU A 205 -17.17 -12.53 13.60
C LEU A 205 -16.72 -13.19 14.91
N VAL A 206 -15.61 -12.74 15.49
CA VAL A 206 -15.11 -13.24 16.78
C VAL A 206 -16.00 -12.77 17.94
N GLU A 207 -16.38 -11.49 17.94
CA GLU A 207 -17.26 -10.88 18.95
C GLU A 207 -18.72 -11.34 18.78
N GLY A 208 -19.14 -11.62 17.54
CA GLY A 208 -20.46 -12.10 17.15
C GLY A 208 -20.69 -13.60 17.36
N LYS A 209 -19.68 -14.35 17.83
CA LYS A 209 -19.94 -15.61 18.54
C LYS A 209 -20.68 -15.26 19.83
N LYS A 210 -22.01 -15.09 19.71
CA LYS A 210 -22.95 -15.32 20.82
C LYS A 210 -22.42 -16.57 21.53
N LYS A 211 -22.18 -16.47 22.84
CA LYS A 211 -21.90 -17.64 23.69
C LYS A 211 -22.76 -18.77 23.15
N PHE A 212 -22.17 -19.92 22.85
CA PHE A 212 -22.91 -21.07 22.33
C PHE A 212 -23.94 -21.49 23.38
N THR A 213 -25.09 -20.82 23.39
CA THR A 213 -26.26 -21.13 24.19
C THR A 213 -27.09 -22.01 23.28
N ASN A 214 -26.59 -23.23 23.03
CA ASN A 214 -27.47 -24.25 22.50
C ASN A 214 -28.39 -24.66 23.67
N PRO A 215 -29.70 -24.35 23.62
CA PRO A 215 -30.61 -24.68 24.70
C PRO A 215 -30.63 -26.18 25.00
N ASP A 216 -30.32 -27.02 24.00
CA ASP A 216 -30.20 -28.46 24.18
C ASP A 216 -28.91 -28.84 24.90
N PHE A 217 -27.82 -28.09 24.70
CA PHE A 217 -26.61 -28.27 25.49
C PHE A 217 -26.86 -27.95 26.97
N ASP A 218 -27.60 -26.89 27.29
CA ASP A 218 -27.95 -26.58 28.68
C ASP A 218 -28.86 -27.64 29.32
N LYS A 219 -29.81 -28.20 28.56
CA LYS A 219 -30.65 -29.31 29.01
C LYS A 219 -29.82 -30.59 29.24
N ILE A 220 -28.95 -30.94 28.30
CA ILE A 220 -28.05 -32.10 28.39
C ILE A 220 -27.09 -31.91 29.57
N TYR A 221 -26.52 -30.71 29.74
CA TYR A 221 -25.60 -30.39 30.83
C TYR A 221 -26.29 -30.45 32.21
N LYS A 222 -27.51 -29.91 32.33
CA LYS A 222 -28.30 -30.02 33.57
C LYS A 222 -28.63 -31.48 33.90
N LYS A 223 -29.03 -32.29 32.90
CA LYS A 223 -29.30 -33.72 33.06
C LYS A 223 -28.05 -34.53 33.40
N PHE A 224 -26.91 -34.20 32.78
CA PHE A 224 -25.62 -34.80 33.11
C PHE A 224 -25.20 -34.47 34.55
N LYS A 225 -25.35 -33.20 34.97
CA LYS A 225 -25.04 -32.75 36.33
C LYS A 225 -25.92 -33.42 37.40
N SER A 226 -27.18 -33.72 37.10
CA SER A 226 -28.09 -34.40 38.03
C SER A 226 -27.84 -35.91 38.13
N LEU A 227 -27.26 -36.53 37.09
CA LEU A 227 -26.90 -37.94 37.06
C LEU A 227 -25.55 -38.25 37.72
N LEU A 228 -24.76 -37.23 38.05
CA LEU A 228 -23.52 -37.42 38.81
C LEU A 228 -23.85 -37.74 40.28
N PRO A 229 -23.29 -38.81 40.87
CA PRO A 229 -23.49 -39.13 42.28
C PRO A 229 -23.00 -37.96 43.15
N LYS A 230 -23.63 -37.72 44.31
CA LYS A 230 -23.36 -36.54 45.18
C LYS A 230 -21.87 -36.32 45.49
N ARG A 231 -21.06 -37.39 45.49
CA ARG A 231 -19.60 -37.38 45.71
C ARG A 231 -18.75 -36.91 44.52
N LEU A 232 -19.36 -36.74 43.34
CA LEU A 232 -18.73 -36.22 42.10
C LEU A 232 -19.36 -34.91 41.63
N ARG A 233 -20.16 -34.23 42.47
CA ARG A 233 -20.49 -32.82 42.24
C ARG A 233 -19.15 -32.09 42.22
N PRO A 234 -18.83 -31.38 41.13
CA PRO A 234 -17.50 -30.85 41.01
C PRO A 234 -17.24 -29.80 42.09
N VAL A 235 -16.02 -29.80 42.61
CA VAL A 235 -15.45 -28.88 43.61
C VAL A 235 -15.44 -27.41 43.12
N PHE A 236 -16.18 -27.07 42.04
CA PHE A 236 -16.28 -25.72 41.48
C PHE A 236 -16.98 -24.70 42.38
N ILE A 237 -17.52 -25.10 43.54
CA ILE A 237 -17.96 -24.15 44.57
C ILE A 237 -16.76 -23.56 45.33
N ASN A 238 -15.65 -24.31 45.41
CA ASN A 238 -14.34 -23.83 45.89
C ASN A 238 -13.37 -23.75 44.73
N ASN A 239 -13.60 -22.80 43.82
CA ASN A 239 -12.66 -22.47 42.77
C ASN A 239 -11.32 -21.98 43.41
N PRO A 240 -10.17 -22.66 43.22
CA PRO A 240 -8.88 -22.22 43.75
C PRO A 240 -8.35 -20.93 43.10
N LEU A 241 -9.04 -20.39 42.10
CA LEU A 241 -8.76 -19.08 41.50
C LEU A 241 -9.17 -17.87 42.39
N LYS A 242 -9.76 -18.10 43.57
CA LYS A 242 -9.88 -17.09 44.65
C LYS A 242 -8.85 -17.28 45.77
N SER A 243 -7.78 -18.05 45.56
CA SER A 243 -6.70 -18.12 46.55
C SER A 243 -5.86 -16.84 46.53
N LYS A 244 -5.65 -16.23 47.71
CA LYS A 244 -4.76 -15.06 47.91
C LYS A 244 -3.31 -15.33 47.48
N PHE A 245 -2.94 -16.59 47.20
CA PHE A 245 -1.62 -17.00 46.75
C PHE A 245 -1.27 -16.54 45.33
N LEU A 246 -2.26 -16.35 44.45
CA LEU A 246 -2.04 -15.89 43.07
C LEU A 246 -2.05 -14.36 42.89
N LEU A 247 -2.24 -13.60 43.98
CA LEU A 247 -2.28 -12.12 43.98
C LEU A 247 -0.96 -11.46 44.44
N ARG A 248 0.15 -12.19 44.54
CA ARG A 248 1.47 -11.57 44.72
C ARG A 248 1.97 -11.05 43.39
N THR A 249 1.67 -9.79 43.08
CA THR A 249 2.49 -9.04 42.13
C THR A 249 3.87 -8.77 42.77
N PRO A 250 4.99 -8.92 42.02
CA PRO A 250 6.29 -8.53 42.53
C PRO A 250 6.34 -7.01 42.70
N LYS A 251 6.70 -6.53 43.90
CA LYS A 251 7.08 -5.13 44.12
C LYS A 251 8.37 -4.87 43.35
N THR A 252 8.27 -4.06 42.30
CA THR A 252 9.43 -3.39 41.69
C THR A 252 9.99 -2.39 42.69
N LYS A 253 11.27 -2.54 43.04
CA LYS A 253 12.10 -1.47 43.61
C LYS A 253 12.71 -0.68 42.45
#